data_AF-A0A8S3HLR2-F1
#
_entry.id   AF-A0A8S3HLR2-F1
#
_cell.length_a   1.000
_cell.length_b   1.000
_cell.length_c   1.000
_cell.angle_alpha   90.00
_cell.angle_beta   90.00
_cell.angle_gamma   90.00
#
_symmetry.space_group_name_H-M   'P 1'
#
loop_
_entity.id
_entity.type
_entity.pdbx_description
1 polymer ?
#
loop_
_entity_poly.entity_id
_entity_poly.type
_entity_poly.pdbx_seq_one_letter_code
_entity_poly.pdbx_strand_id
1 'polypeptide(L)'
;MPIALVVREQKKLVVEELPFPKYGSKELLIKVTHVAQNPTDWKHVHFGLAKPGSIVGCDFSGIVVKVGKEAVGMYRNIHSYYYPKISSTNF
;
A
#
# COMPACT_ATOMS: atom_id res chain seq x y z
N MET A 1 1.02 13.79 3.00
CA MET A 1 0.20 12.59 3.30
C MET A 1 0.40 11.61 2.15
N PRO A 2 0.52 10.28 2.37
CA PRO A 2 0.55 9.30 1.28
C PRO A 2 -0.69 9.38 0.40
N ILE A 3 -0.53 9.16 -0.91
CA ILE A 3 -1.65 8.93 -1.84
C ILE A 3 -1.89 7.43 -1.98
N ALA A 4 -3.13 6.97 -1.93
CA ALA A 4 -3.47 5.55 -2.10
C ALA A 4 -4.68 5.37 -3.02
N LEU A 5 -4.81 4.18 -3.61
CA LEU A 5 -6.01 3.74 -4.32
C LEU A 5 -6.90 2.95 -3.36
N VAL A 6 -8.05 3.51 -3.00
CA VAL A 6 -8.91 3.02 -1.91
C VAL A 6 -10.26 2.55 -2.45
N VAL A 7 -10.71 1.39 -2.00
CA VAL A 7 -12.07 0.90 -2.23
C VAL A 7 -13.02 1.68 -1.33
N ARG A 8 -13.96 2.44 -1.91
CA ARG A 8 -14.97 3.17 -1.12
C ARG A 8 -16.33 2.49 -1.13
N GLU A 9 -16.70 1.94 -2.27
CA GLU A 9 -17.90 1.13 -2.46
C GLU A 9 -17.55 -0.04 -3.38
N GLN A 10 -18.45 -1.01 -3.53
CA GLN A 10 -18.22 -2.13 -4.44
C GLN A 10 -17.94 -1.61 -5.85
N LYS A 11 -16.83 -2.04 -6.46
CA LYS A 11 -16.35 -1.57 -7.78
C LYS A 11 -16.02 -0.08 -7.88
N LYS A 12 -15.96 0.66 -6.77
CA LYS A 12 -15.63 2.10 -6.74
C LYS A 12 -14.29 2.33 -6.04
N LEU A 13 -13.32 2.79 -6.83
CA LEU A 13 -11.98 3.13 -6.38
C LEU A 13 -11.79 4.64 -6.40
N VAL A 14 -11.11 5.17 -5.38
CA VAL A 14 -10.78 6.58 -5.25
C VAL A 14 -9.28 6.71 -5.00
N VAL A 15 -8.63 7.62 -5.72
CA VAL A 15 -7.26 8.03 -5.41
C VAL A 15 -7.35 9.18 -4.41
N GLU A 16 -6.79 8.99 -3.22
CA GLU A 16 -6.90 9.99 -2.15
C GLU A 16 -5.69 10.02 -1.23
N GLU A 17 -5.52 11.15 -0.53
CA GLU A 17 -4.51 11.30 0.51
C GLU A 17 -4.98 10.68 1.82
N LEU A 18 -4.12 9.87 2.45
CA LEU A 18 -4.35 9.25 3.74
C LEU A 18 -3.31 9.72 4.77
N PRO A 19 -3.62 9.66 6.07
CA PRO A 19 -2.61 9.84 7.10
C PRO A 19 -1.47 8.83 6.94
N PHE A 20 -0.28 9.17 7.43
CA PHE A 20 0.80 8.19 7.52
C PHE A 20 0.36 6.98 8.37
N PRO A 21 0.62 5.74 7.92
CA PRO A 21 0.29 4.59 8.72
C PRO A 21 1.12 4.57 9.99
N LYS A 22 0.48 4.17 11.09
CA LYS A 22 1.19 3.83 12.32
C LYS A 22 1.90 2.50 12.12
N TYR A 23 3.07 2.35 12.73
CA TYR A 23 3.84 1.11 12.70
C TYR A 23 4.24 0.71 14.12
N GLY A 24 4.20 -0.58 14.41
CA GLY A 24 4.51 -1.19 15.70
C GLY A 24 5.99 -1.55 15.87
N SER A 25 6.33 -2.12 17.02
CA SER A 25 7.71 -2.51 17.34
C SER A 25 8.26 -3.62 16.45
N LYS A 26 7.41 -4.44 15.82
CA LYS A 26 7.80 -5.57 14.97
C LYS A 26 7.55 -5.33 13.47
N GLU A 27 7.39 -4.07 13.08
CA GLU A 27 6.99 -3.69 11.72
C GLU A 27 8.01 -2.76 11.07
N LEU A 28 8.03 -2.79 9.75
CA LEU A 28 8.74 -1.81 8.93
C LEU A 28 7.76 -0.76 8.43
N LEU A 29 8.22 0.49 8.35
CA LEU A 29 7.57 1.51 7.53
C LEU A 29 8.33 1.63 6.21
N ILE A 30 7.67 1.30 5.11
CA ILE A 30 8.25 1.34 3.77
C ILE A 30 7.68 2.50 2.98
N LYS A 31 8.56 3.34 2.41
CA LYS A 31 8.21 4.29 1.35
C LYS A 31 8.15 3.54 0.03
N VAL A 32 6.95 3.24 -0.44
CA VAL A 32 6.72 2.55 -1.71
C VAL A 32 7.21 3.43 -2.87
N THR A 33 7.95 2.81 -3.78
CA THR A 33 8.48 3.45 -4.99
C THR A 33 7.86 2.88 -6.26
N HIS A 34 7.53 1.59 -6.27
CA HIS A 34 6.93 0.89 -7.40
C HIS A 34 5.87 -0.08 -6.89
N VAL A 35 4.83 -0.28 -7.71
CA VAL A 35 3.76 -1.25 -7.48
C VAL A 35 3.52 -1.98 -8.79
N ALA A 36 3.45 -3.31 -8.75
CA ALA A 36 3.02 -4.11 -9.88
C ALA A 36 1.51 -4.36 -9.79
N GLN A 37 0.82 -4.26 -10.91
CA GLN A 37 -0.58 -4.70 -11.00
C GLN A 37 -0.61 -6.22 -11.13
N ASN A 38 -1.43 -6.87 -10.34
CA ASN A 38 -1.65 -8.32 -10.44
C ASN A 38 -3.15 -8.67 -10.42
N PRO A 39 -3.51 -9.94 -10.68
CA PRO A 39 -4.91 -10.35 -10.70
C PRO A 39 -5.64 -10.14 -9.37
N THR A 40 -4.95 -10.16 -8.23
CA THR A 40 -5.59 -9.92 -6.92
C THR A 40 -6.20 -8.53 -6.88
N ASP A 41 -5.50 -7.50 -7.37
CA ASP A 41 -5.92 -6.11 -7.27
C ASP A 41 -7.31 -5.88 -7.86
N TRP A 42 -7.48 -6.20 -9.15
CA TRP A 42 -8.76 -5.97 -9.83
C TRP A 42 -9.81 -7.01 -9.46
N LYS A 43 -9.44 -8.28 -9.21
CA LYS A 43 -10.43 -9.32 -8.86
C LYS A 43 -11.08 -9.05 -7.52
N HIS A 44 -10.32 -8.59 -6.52
CA HIS A 44 -10.89 -8.28 -5.21
C HIS A 44 -11.88 -7.13 -5.27
N VAL A 45 -11.61 -6.12 -6.10
CA VAL A 45 -12.53 -5.01 -6.33
C VAL A 45 -13.76 -5.46 -7.13
N HIS A 46 -13.53 -6.20 -8.21
CA HIS A 46 -14.58 -6.60 -9.16
C HIS A 46 -15.57 -7.59 -8.55
N PHE A 47 -15.08 -8.61 -7.86
CA PHE A 47 -15.91 -9.65 -7.24
C PHE A 47 -16.37 -9.30 -5.81
N GLY A 48 -16.07 -8.08 -5.33
CA GLY A 48 -16.50 -7.63 -4.00
C GLY A 48 -15.83 -8.36 -2.83
N LEU A 49 -14.61 -8.85 -3.03
CA LEU A 49 -13.84 -9.52 -1.98
C LEU A 49 -13.08 -8.49 -1.10
N ALA A 50 -12.79 -7.30 -1.63
CA ALA A 50 -12.26 -6.19 -0.86
C ALA A 50 -13.38 -5.46 -0.10
N LYS A 51 -13.11 -5.07 1.15
CA LYS A 51 -14.04 -4.29 1.97
C LYS A 51 -13.87 -2.79 1.68
N PRO A 52 -14.92 -1.97 1.85
CA PRO A 52 -14.75 -0.52 1.92
C PRO A 52 -13.64 -0.13 2.91
N GLY A 53 -12.76 0.77 2.49
CA GLY A 53 -11.55 1.18 3.21
C GLY A 53 -10.29 0.38 2.87
N SER A 54 -10.39 -0.73 2.13
CA SER A 54 -9.20 -1.47 1.66
C SER A 54 -8.38 -0.64 0.68
N ILE A 55 -7.05 -0.68 0.82
CA ILE A 55 -6.09 -0.14 -0.16
C ILE A 55 -5.74 -1.26 -1.15
N VAL A 56 -5.73 -0.95 -2.43
CA VAL A 56 -5.39 -1.89 -3.52
C VAL A 56 -3.89 -1.83 -3.84
N GLY A 57 -3.29 -2.95 -4.23
CA GLY A 57 -1.86 -3.10 -4.51
C GLY A 57 -1.15 -3.96 -3.47
N CYS A 58 -0.97 -5.25 -3.74
CA CYS A 58 -0.23 -6.15 -2.84
C CYS A 58 1.23 -6.43 -3.26
N ASP A 59 1.60 -6.14 -4.52
CA ASP A 59 2.95 -6.35 -5.02
C ASP A 59 3.68 -5.01 -5.16
N PHE A 60 4.64 -4.75 -4.28
CA PHE A 60 5.35 -3.47 -4.25
C PHE A 60 6.82 -3.61 -3.89
N SER A 61 7.60 -2.58 -4.26
CA SER A 61 8.96 -2.39 -3.79
C SER A 61 9.17 -0.96 -3.31
N GLY A 62 10.08 -0.79 -2.35
CA GLY A 62 10.28 0.51 -1.72
C GLY A 62 11.47 0.53 -0.78
N ILE A 63 11.64 1.69 -0.14
CA ILE A 63 12.74 1.97 0.77
C ILE A 63 12.21 1.86 2.20
N VAL A 64 12.88 1.06 3.05
CA VAL A 64 12.58 1.04 4.48
C VAL A 64 12.99 2.39 5.07
N VAL A 65 12.04 3.15 5.59
CA VAL A 65 12.29 4.46 6.20
C VAL A 65 12.27 4.44 7.72
N LYS A 66 11.62 3.43 8.33
CA LYS A 66 11.68 3.18 9.77
C LYS A 66 11.61 1.68 10.06
N VAL A 67 12.31 1.27 11.11
CA VAL A 67 12.36 -0.10 11.62
C VAL A 67 11.84 -0.09 13.05
N GLY A 68 10.86 -0.93 13.36
CA GLY A 68 10.44 -1.14 14.73
C GLY A 68 11.55 -1.74 15.58
N LYS A 69 11.61 -1.39 16.88
CA LYS A 69 12.68 -1.82 17.80
C LYS A 69 12.93 -3.33 17.87
N GLU A 70 11.91 -4.15 17.62
CA GLU A 70 11.93 -5.62 17.65
C GLU A 70 11.95 -6.23 16.23
N ALA A 71 11.94 -5.41 15.18
CA ALA A 71 11.98 -5.86 13.79
C ALA A 71 13.41 -6.13 13.27
N VAL A 72 14.42 -5.90 14.10
CA VAL A 72 15.83 -6.14 13.77
C VAL A 72 16.09 -7.65 13.69
N GLY A 73 16.43 -8.15 12.50
CA GLY A 73 16.85 -9.55 12.31
C GLY A 73 15.73 -10.57 12.02
N MET A 74 14.45 -10.18 12.03
CA MET A 74 13.32 -11.05 11.68
C MET A 74 12.25 -10.26 10.91
N TYR A 75 12.25 -10.32 9.58
CA TYR A 75 11.20 -9.66 8.78
C TYR A 75 9.96 -10.55 8.70
N ARG A 76 8.97 -10.30 9.56
CA ARG A 76 7.67 -11.00 9.51
C ARG A 76 6.47 -10.09 9.22
N ASN A 77 6.57 -8.78 9.41
CA ASN A 77 5.45 -7.85 9.16
C ASN A 77 5.93 -6.54 8.51
N ILE A 78 5.28 -6.13 7.42
CA ILE A 78 5.62 -4.95 6.62
C ILE A 78 4.40 -4.03 6.53
N HIS A 79 4.55 -2.77 6.95
CA HIS A 79 3.60 -1.70 6.65
C HIS A 79 4.19 -0.76 5.58
N SER A 80 3.44 -0.54 4.51
CA SER A 80 3.84 0.26 3.37
C SER A 80 3.02 1.56 3.28
N TYR A 81 3.67 2.66 2.88
CA TYR A 81 3.03 3.93 2.56
C TYR A 81 3.58 4.44 1.24
N TYR A 82 2.71 5.03 0.43
CA TYR A 82 3.08 5.51 -0.90
C TYR A 82 3.52 6.97 -0.88
N TYR A 83 4.54 7.30 -1.66
CA TYR A 83 4.92 8.69 -1.95
C TYR A 83 4.79 8.91 -3.46
N PRO A 84 4.00 9.88 -3.92
CA PRO A 84 3.88 10.11 -5.35
C PRO A 84 5.17 10.74 -5.87
N LYS A 85 5.76 10.09 -6.87
CA LYS A 85 6.36 10.81 -7.98
C LYS A 85 6.12 10.00 -9.25
N ILE A 86 4.94 10.18 -9.84
CA ILE A 86 4.69 9.76 -11.21
C ILE A 86 5.41 10.78 -12.09
N SER A 87 6.61 10.43 -12.58
CA SER A 87 7.02 10.95 -13.88
C SER A 87 6.30 10.10 -14.92
N SER A 88 5.50 10.77 -15.74
CA SER A 88 4.82 10.29 -16.93
C SER A 88 5.56 9.16 -17.66
N THR A 89 4.99 7.96 -17.67
CA THR A 89 5.06 7.06 -18.82
C THR A 89 3.80 6.22 -18.82
N ASN A 90 2.98 6.44 -19.84
CA ASN A 90 1.80 5.65 -20.20
C ASN A 90 2.21 4.19 -20.41
N PHE A 91 1.58 3.28 -19.66
CA PHE A 91 1.20 1.94 -20.09
C PHE A 91 -0.12 1.59 -19.42
#